data_AF-A0A9E5QCW3-F1
#
_entry.id   AF-A0A9E5QCW3-F1
#
_cell.length_a   1.000
_cell.length_b   1.000
_cell.length_c   1.000
_cell.angle_alpha   90.00
_cell.angle_beta   90.00
_cell.angle_gamma   90.00
#
_symmetry.space_group_name_H-M   'P 1'
#
loop_
_entity.id
_entity.type
_entity.pdbx_description
1 polymer ?
#
loop_
_entity_poly.entity_id
_entity_poly.type
_entity_poly.pdbx_seq_one_letter_code
_entity_poly.pdbx_strand_id
1 'polypeptide(L)'
;KDSQASFQVSRDLYLKRADEHEDYKGYEAGIIVFNPQTKQIEEREGAFYMPRQGERLLGAYAIVYRQGMVPFKAKVSLDEYNQNRSLWNSKPATMIVKV
;
A
#
# COMPACT_ATOMS: atom_id res chain seq x y z
N LYS A 1 -29.48 -17.84 -2.71
CA LYS A 1 -28.06 -17.73 -3.11
C LYS A 1 -27.26 -17.55 -1.83
N ASP A 2 -26.69 -18.62 -1.29
CA ASP A 2 -25.79 -18.55 -0.14
C ASP A 2 -24.50 -17.87 -0.59
N SER A 3 -24.29 -16.64 -0.11
CA SER A 3 -23.00 -15.98 -0.25
C SER A 3 -22.02 -16.64 0.71
N GLN A 4 -21.03 -17.33 0.17
CA GLN A 4 -19.93 -17.91 0.92
C GLN A 4 -19.18 -16.81 1.70
N ALA A 5 -19.14 -16.94 3.03
CA ALA A 5 -18.44 -15.98 3.88
C ALA A 5 -16.91 -16.19 3.76
N SER A 6 -16.17 -15.13 3.42
CA SER A 6 -14.70 -15.12 3.45
C SER A 6 -14.24 -14.33 4.68
N PHE A 7 -13.51 -14.97 5.60
CA PHE A 7 -12.90 -14.27 6.73
C PHE A 7 -11.52 -13.73 6.31
N GLN A 8 -11.37 -12.41 6.26
CA GLN A 8 -10.08 -11.77 6.05
C GLN A 8 -9.51 -11.35 7.40
N VAL A 9 -8.30 -11.81 7.70
CA VAL A 9 -7.56 -11.38 8.90
C VAL A 9 -7.13 -9.92 8.70
N SER A 10 -7.32 -9.08 9.73
CA SER A 10 -6.93 -7.68 9.66
C SER A 10 -5.41 -7.53 9.54
N ARG A 11 -4.96 -6.52 8.78
CA ARG A 11 -3.56 -6.11 8.69
C ARG A 11 -2.92 -5.95 10.07
N ASP A 12 -3.65 -5.35 11.01
CA ASP A 12 -3.15 -5.07 12.36
C ASP A 12 -2.74 -6.34 13.12
N LEU A 13 -3.38 -7.48 12.86
CA LEU A 13 -2.97 -8.75 13.47
C LEU A 13 -1.62 -9.23 12.92
N TYR A 14 -1.39 -9.09 11.61
CA TYR A 14 -0.10 -9.43 11.01
C TYR A 14 1.01 -8.51 11.51
N LEU A 15 0.73 -7.21 11.61
CA LEU A 15 1.68 -6.23 12.15
C LEU A 15 2.03 -6.55 13.60
N LYS A 16 1.03 -6.83 14.45
CA LYS A 16 1.28 -7.22 15.83
C LYS A 16 2.17 -8.46 15.95
N ARG A 17 1.91 -9.49 15.13
CA ARG A 17 2.74 -10.71 15.11
C ARG A 17 4.16 -10.45 14.59
N ALA A 18 4.32 -9.54 13.64
CA ALA A 18 5.63 -9.14 13.15
C ALA A 18 6.41 -8.38 14.23
N ASP A 19 5.75 -7.46 14.95
CA ASP A 19 6.32 -6.69 16.06
C ASP A 19 6.79 -7.58 17.22
N GLU A 20 6.16 -8.75 17.42
CA GLU A 20 6.57 -9.73 18.43
C GLU A 20 7.87 -10.50 18.05
N HIS A 21 8.33 -10.41 16.80
CA HIS A 21 9.51 -11.14 16.33
C HIS A 21 10.80 -10.34 16.53
N GLU A 22 11.80 -10.90 17.22
CA GLU A 22 13.04 -10.20 17.62
C GLU A 22 13.86 -9.63 16.44
N ASP A 23 13.88 -10.35 15.32
CA ASP A 23 14.58 -9.91 14.10
C ASP A 23 13.82 -8.83 13.32
N TYR A 24 12.54 -8.57 13.59
CA TYR A 24 11.76 -7.60 12.84
C TYR A 24 12.20 -6.18 13.22
N LYS A 25 12.50 -5.35 12.21
CA LYS A 25 12.98 -3.97 12.39
C LYS A 25 12.00 -2.93 11.85
N GLY A 26 10.74 -3.32 11.67
CA GLY A 26 9.69 -2.45 11.16
C GLY A 26 9.56 -2.52 9.64
N TYR A 27 8.74 -1.62 9.12
CA TYR A 27 8.41 -1.53 7.71
C TYR A 27 8.06 -0.10 7.33
N GLU A 28 8.22 0.21 6.05
CA GLU A 28 7.71 1.41 5.40
C GLU A 28 6.67 0.97 4.37
N ALA A 29 5.55 1.69 4.28
CA ALA A 29 4.59 1.46 3.22
C ALA A 29 3.94 2.77 2.81
N GLY A 30 3.65 2.88 1.52
CA GLY A 30 3.12 4.11 0.99
C GLY A 30 2.61 3.98 -0.44
N ILE A 31 2.33 5.13 -1.04
CA ILE A 31 1.84 5.24 -2.40
C ILE A 31 2.94 5.71 -3.35
N ILE A 32 2.80 5.33 -4.61
CA ILE A 32 3.62 5.79 -5.72
C ILE A 32 2.78 6.79 -6.52
N VAL A 33 3.29 8.01 -6.69
CA VAL A 33 2.58 9.09 -7.37
C VAL A 33 3.42 9.71 -8.46
N PHE A 34 2.77 10.12 -9.55
CA PHE A 34 3.37 11.00 -10.54
C PHE A 34 2.98 12.44 -10.23
N ASN A 35 3.99 13.29 -10.05
CA ASN A 35 3.84 14.72 -9.84
C ASN A 35 4.07 15.45 -11.19
N PRO A 36 3.03 16.06 -11.79
CA PRO A 36 3.16 16.71 -13.08
C PRO A 36 3.98 18.00 -13.05
N GLN A 37 4.09 18.66 -11.88
CA GLN A 37 4.86 19.90 -11.73
C GLN A 37 6.36 19.63 -11.79
N THR A 38 6.81 18.57 -11.12
CA THR A 38 8.22 18.14 -11.09
C THR A 38 8.55 17.15 -12.22
N LYS A 39 7.53 16.56 -12.84
CA LYS A 39 7.63 15.45 -13.80
C LYS A 39 8.33 14.21 -13.21
N GLN A 40 8.19 13.99 -11.91
CA GLN A 40 8.84 12.90 -11.20
C GLN A 40 7.84 11.88 -10.68
N ILE A 41 8.33 10.66 -10.48
CA ILE A 41 7.64 9.63 -9.72
C ILE A 41 8.19 9.68 -8.30
N GLU A 42 7.31 9.78 -7.33
CA GLU A 42 7.63 9.90 -5.91
C GLU A 42 7.00 8.74 -5.14
N GLU A 43 7.79 8.14 -4.25
CA GLU A 43 7.31 7.22 -3.20
C GLU A 43 7.04 8.03 -1.95
N ARG A 44 5.79 8.03 -1.48
CA ARG A 44 5.36 8.79 -0.31
C ARG A 44 4.73 7.86 0.72
N GLU A 45 5.25 7.90 1.95
CA GLU A 45 4.72 7.11 3.05
C GLU A 45 3.23 7.42 3.29
N GLY A 46 2.45 6.39 3.61
CA GLY A 46 1.01 6.51 3.78
C GLY A 46 0.26 6.68 2.45
N ALA A 47 -0.86 7.41 2.48
CA ALA A 47 -1.80 7.48 1.34
C ALA A 47 -2.07 8.92 0.86
N PHE A 48 -1.22 9.88 1.22
CA PHE A 48 -1.44 11.29 0.93
C PHE A 48 -0.95 11.68 -0.47
N TYR A 49 -1.85 12.25 -1.28
CA TYR A 49 -1.54 12.87 -2.55
C TYR A 49 -2.58 13.97 -2.87
N MET A 50 -2.27 14.80 -3.85
CA MET A 50 -3.02 16.00 -4.22
C MET A 50 -3.67 15.84 -5.61
N PRO A 51 -4.72 15.00 -5.76
CA PRO A 51 -5.36 14.77 -7.06
C PRO A 51 -5.92 16.06 -7.68
N ARG A 52 -6.42 16.98 -6.84
CA ARG A 52 -6.93 18.28 -7.28
C ARG A 52 -5.84 19.20 -7.86
N GLN A 53 -4.58 18.93 -7.57
CA GLN A 53 -3.42 19.65 -8.12
C GLN A 53 -2.81 18.91 -9.33
N GLY A 54 -3.44 17.82 -9.79
CA GLY A 54 -3.01 17.06 -10.96
C GLY A 54 -2.10 15.87 -10.66
N GLU A 55 -1.79 15.59 -9.39
CA GLU A 55 -1.03 14.38 -9.05
C GLU A 55 -1.81 13.11 -9.43
N ARG A 56 -1.09 12.13 -9.95
CA ARG A 56 -1.68 10.85 -10.38
C ARG A 56 -1.17 9.73 -9.49
N LEU A 57 -2.10 9.01 -8.87
CA LEU A 57 -1.79 7.77 -8.15
C LEU A 57 -1.42 6.67 -9.16
N LEU A 58 -0.23 6.08 -8.99
CA LEU A 58 0.28 5.01 -9.85
C LEU A 58 0.24 3.63 -9.19
N GLY A 59 0.33 3.58 -7.86
CA GLY A 59 0.47 2.32 -7.16
C GLY A 59 0.83 2.48 -5.68
N ALA A 60 1.39 1.42 -5.10
CA ALA A 60 1.87 1.39 -3.72
C ALA A 60 3.20 0.64 -3.61
N TYR A 61 3.89 0.87 -2.50
CA TYR A 61 5.11 0.16 -2.14
C TYR A 61 5.08 -0.29 -0.68
N ALA A 62 5.85 -1.33 -0.39
CA ALA A 62 6.16 -1.77 0.95
C ALA A 62 7.63 -2.20 1.04
N ILE A 63 8.32 -1.79 2.10
CA ILE A 63 9.67 -2.20 2.44
C ILE A 63 9.65 -2.79 3.84
N VAL A 64 10.12 -4.01 4.01
CA VAL A 64 10.18 -4.69 5.32
C VAL A 64 11.63 -4.92 5.70
N TYR A 65 11.97 -4.55 6.92
CA TYR A 65 13.32 -4.66 7.45
C TYR A 65 13.41 -5.83 8.44
N ARG A 66 14.42 -6.69 8.23
CA ARG A 66 14.74 -7.79 9.12
C ARG A 66 16.23 -7.84 9.40
N GLN A 67 16.61 -8.11 10.64
CA GLN A 67 18.00 -8.26 11.05
C GLN A 67 18.73 -9.30 10.20
N GLY A 68 19.93 -8.96 9.72
CA GLY A 68 20.78 -9.88 8.96
C GLY A 68 20.31 -10.18 7.54
N MET A 69 19.29 -9.48 7.04
CA MET A 69 18.77 -9.66 5.67
C MET A 69 18.72 -8.35 4.92
N VAL A 70 18.82 -8.43 3.58
CA VAL A 70 18.48 -7.30 2.72
C VAL A 70 16.98 -6.99 2.85
N PRO A 71 16.57 -5.71 2.84
CA PRO A 71 15.15 -5.36 2.98
C PRO A 71 14.30 -5.99 1.87
N PHE A 72 13.18 -6.59 2.26
CA PHE A 72 12.21 -7.06 1.29
C PHE A 72 11.45 -5.86 0.72
N LYS A 73 11.35 -5.75 -0.61
CA LYS A 73 10.71 -4.63 -1.29
C LYS A 73 9.63 -5.13 -2.23
N ALA A 74 8.42 -4.61 -2.10
CA ALA A 74 7.31 -4.86 -2.99
C ALA A 74 6.79 -3.54 -3.56
N LYS A 75 6.43 -3.54 -4.84
CA LYS A 75 5.76 -2.42 -5.52
C LYS A 75 4.67 -3.00 -6.39
N VAL A 76 3.51 -2.37 -6.36
CA VAL A 76 2.33 -2.82 -7.11
C VAL A 76 1.73 -1.65 -7.87
N SER A 77 1.20 -1.93 -9.07
CA SER A 77 0.48 -0.93 -9.83
C SER A 77 -0.96 -0.81 -9.34
N LEU A 78 -1.53 0.39 -9.42
CA LEU A 78 -2.95 0.60 -9.13
C LEU A 78 -3.82 -0.18 -10.13
N ASP A 79 -3.41 -0.23 -11.40
CA ASP A 79 -4.18 -0.85 -12.48
C ASP A 79 -4.34 -2.37 -12.30
N GLU A 80 -3.33 -3.05 -11.76
CA GLU A 80 -3.38 -4.49 -11.45
C GLU A 80 -4.34 -4.82 -10.30
N TYR A 81 -4.39 -3.97 -9.28
CA TYR A 81 -5.14 -4.23 -8.05
C TYR A 81 -6.52 -3.59 -8.01
N ASN A 82 -6.80 -2.64 -8.89
CA ASN A 82 -8.09 -1.97 -8.92
C ASN A 82 -9.19 -2.94 -9.40
N GLN A 83 -9.98 -3.44 -8.45
CA GLN A 83 -11.12 -4.32 -8.72
C GLN A 83 -12.36 -3.58 -9.23
N ASN A 84 -12.28 -2.27 -9.50
CA ASN A 84 -13.38 -1.42 -9.99
C ASN A 84 -14.64 -1.44 -9.09
N ARG A 85 -14.48 -1.81 -7.81
CA ARG A 85 -15.57 -1.78 -6.80
C ARG A 85 -15.72 -0.38 -6.20
N SER A 86 -16.86 -0.12 -5.57
CA SER A 86 -17.23 1.20 -5.02
C SER A 86 -16.16 1.86 -4.13
N LEU A 87 -15.51 1.08 -3.26
CA LEU A 87 -14.43 1.59 -2.39
C LEU A 87 -13.15 1.92 -3.16
N TRP A 88 -12.79 1.14 -4.18
CA TRP A 88 -11.64 1.40 -5.04
C TRP A 88 -11.86 2.66 -5.88
N ASN A 89 -13.08 2.86 -6.36
CA ASN A 89 -13.42 4.05 -7.14
C ASN A 89 -13.47 5.32 -6.27
N SER A 90 -13.92 5.21 -5.01
CA SER A 90 -14.09 6.37 -4.12
C SER A 90 -12.86 6.68 -3.26
N LYS A 91 -12.02 5.70 -2.94
CA LYS A 91 -10.86 5.82 -2.04
C LYS A 91 -9.65 5.01 -2.51
N PRO A 92 -9.19 5.18 -3.77
CA PRO A 92 -8.16 4.32 -4.36
C PRO A 92 -6.86 4.32 -3.55
N ALA A 93 -6.40 5.47 -3.06
CA ALA A 93 -5.17 5.58 -2.26
C ALA A 93 -5.26 4.80 -0.93
N THR A 94 -6.39 4.89 -0.23
CA THR A 94 -6.62 4.16 1.02
C THR A 94 -6.77 2.65 0.80
N MET A 95 -7.19 2.24 -0.40
CA MET A 95 -7.32 0.84 -0.75
C MET A 95 -5.98 0.24 -1.18
N ILE A 96 -5.23 0.91 -2.08
CA ILE A 96 -3.97 0.38 -2.62
C ILE A 96 -2.86 0.30 -1.58
N VAL A 97 -2.84 1.18 -0.57
CA VAL A 97 -1.85 1.13 0.52
C VAL A 97 -2.07 -0.05 1.49
N LYS A 98 -3.24 -0.70 1.43
CA LYS A 98 -3.61 -1.85 2.28
C LYS A 98 -3.31 -3.20 1.65
N VAL A 99 -3.08 -3.20 0.34
CA VAL A 99 -2.60 -4.36 -0.41
C VAL A 99 -1.21 -4.72 0.09
#